data_AF-A0A1U9NP80-F1
#
_entry.id   AF-A0A1U9NP80-F1
#
_cell.length_a   1.000
_cell.length_b   1.000
_cell.length_c   1.000
_cell.angle_alpha   90.00
_cell.angle_beta   90.00
_cell.angle_gamma   90.00
#
_symmetry.space_group_name_H-M   'P 1'
#
loop_
_entity.id
_entity.type
_entity.pdbx_description
1 polymer ?
#
loop_
_entity_poly.entity_id
_entity_poly.type
_entity_poly.pdbx_seq_one_letter_code
_entity_poly.pdbx_strand_id
1 'polypeptide(L)'
;MNSTDCDRVKRLRTDPPSEKRLTEVFQQESERFADELHKNLNHTPLGKLLGMIAALPEVRHEKVLRARDRIETGEIDKDLDAAMDRMLEDLLS
;
A
#
# COMPACT_ATOMS: atom_id res chain seq x y z
N MET A 1 -34.77 -62.88 -4.83
CA MET A 1 -33.69 -62.07 -4.22
C MET A 1 -33.14 -61.16 -5.30
N ASN A 2 -33.74 -59.99 -5.51
CA ASN A 2 -33.37 -59.10 -6.62
C ASN A 2 -33.48 -57.66 -6.12
N SER A 3 -32.49 -57.23 -5.31
CA SER A 3 -32.43 -55.90 -4.69
C SER A 3 -31.02 -55.35 -4.80
N THR A 4 -30.57 -55.10 -6.03
CA THR A 4 -29.26 -54.46 -6.27
C THR A 4 -29.28 -53.43 -7.39
N ASP A 5 -30.46 -53.07 -7.93
CA ASP A 5 -30.56 -52.12 -9.05
C ASP A 5 -31.10 -50.74 -8.65
N CYS A 6 -30.78 -50.28 -7.43
CA CYS A 6 -31.14 -48.92 -6.97
C CYS A 6 -29.95 -48.12 -6.41
N ASP A 7 -28.80 -48.75 -6.14
CA ASP A 7 -27.66 -48.07 -5.48
C ASP A 7 -26.58 -47.55 -6.44
N ARG A 8 -26.77 -47.70 -7.75
CA ARG A 8 -25.75 -47.28 -8.74
C ARG A 8 -25.82 -45.79 -9.09
N VAL A 9 -26.94 -45.11 -8.85
CA VAL A 9 -27.14 -43.69 -9.21
C VAL A 9 -26.79 -42.72 -8.07
N LYS A 10 -26.35 -43.22 -6.90
CA LYS A 10 -25.90 -42.37 -5.78
C LYS A 10 -24.39 -42.10 -5.76
N ARG A 11 -23.67 -42.45 -6.82
CA ARG A 11 -22.27 -42.06 -7.02
C ARG A 11 -22.13 -40.97 -8.09
N LEU A 12 -23.10 -40.05 -8.14
CA LEU A 12 -22.81 -38.67 -8.50
C LEU A 12 -21.83 -38.16 -7.44
N ARG A 13 -20.56 -38.39 -7.74
CA ARG A 13 -19.42 -37.70 -7.15
C ARG A 13 -19.84 -36.25 -7.01
N THR A 14 -19.97 -35.81 -5.77
CA THR A 14 -19.96 -34.40 -5.44
C THR A 14 -18.56 -33.89 -5.72
N ASP A 15 -18.20 -33.79 -6.99
CA ASP A 15 -17.08 -32.95 -7.39
C ASP A 15 -17.49 -31.54 -6.95
N PRO A 16 -16.69 -30.83 -6.14
CA PRO A 16 -16.99 -29.44 -5.85
C PRO A 16 -17.13 -28.71 -7.19
N PRO A 17 -18.12 -27.81 -7.33
CA PRO A 17 -18.38 -27.15 -8.60
C PRO A 17 -17.07 -26.52 -9.06
N SER A 18 -16.69 -26.76 -10.30
CA SER A 18 -15.44 -26.33 -10.95
C SER A 18 -15.06 -24.88 -10.65
N GLU A 19 -16.06 -24.05 -10.39
CA GLU A 19 -15.96 -22.68 -9.92
C GLU A 19 -15.17 -22.51 -8.61
N LYS A 20 -15.37 -23.37 -7.60
CA LYS A 20 -14.61 -23.31 -6.33
C LYS A 20 -13.12 -23.58 -6.51
N ARG A 21 -12.76 -24.51 -7.40
CA ARG A 21 -11.35 -24.79 -7.74
C ARG A 21 -10.72 -23.63 -8.49
N LEU A 22 -11.45 -23.01 -9.42
CA LEU A 22 -10.97 -21.83 -10.13
C LEU A 22 -10.70 -20.68 -9.15
N THR A 23 -11.63 -20.42 -8.23
CA THR A 23 -11.45 -19.39 -7.19
C THR A 23 -10.26 -19.69 -6.28
N GLU A 24 -10.06 -20.94 -5.86
CA GLU A 24 -8.88 -21.33 -5.06
C GLU A 24 -7.56 -21.13 -5.81
N VAL A 25 -7.52 -21.45 -7.11
CA VAL A 25 -6.32 -21.24 -7.94
C VAL A 25 -6.01 -19.75 -8.09
N PHE A 26 -7.00 -18.92 -8.40
CA PHE A 26 -6.81 -17.47 -8.50
C PHE A 26 -6.40 -16.85 -7.16
N GLN A 27 -6.97 -17.32 -6.06
CA GLN A 27 -6.59 -16.89 -4.72
C GLN A 27 -5.13 -17.22 -4.43
N GLN A 28 -4.69 -18.43 -4.78
CA GLN A 28 -3.33 -18.90 -4.57
C GLN A 28 -2.29 -18.17 -5.45
N GLU A 29 -2.66 -17.81 -6.68
CA GLU A 29 -1.84 -16.96 -7.54
C GLU A 29 -1.72 -15.53 -7.00
N SER A 30 -2.83 -14.96 -6.50
CA SER A 30 -2.83 -13.64 -5.87
C SER A 30 -1.93 -13.60 -4.64
N GLU A 31 -1.96 -14.64 -3.80
CA GLU A 31 -1.11 -14.75 -2.61
C GLU A 31 0.37 -14.85 -2.99
N ARG A 32 0.71 -15.70 -3.98
CA ARG A 32 2.08 -15.78 -4.51
C ARG A 32 2.58 -14.45 -5.06
N PHE A 33 1.73 -13.76 -5.81
CA PHE A 33 2.08 -12.45 -6.37
C PHE A 33 2.32 -11.40 -5.26
N ALA A 34 1.47 -11.38 -4.23
CA ALA A 34 1.62 -10.49 -3.09
C ALA A 34 2.92 -10.74 -2.30
N ASP A 35 3.31 -12.02 -2.15
CA ASP A 35 4.56 -12.40 -1.50
C ASP A 35 5.79 -11.97 -2.32
N GLU A 36 5.76 -12.16 -3.64
CA GLU A 36 6.83 -11.71 -4.53
C GLU A 36 6.95 -10.19 -4.56
N LEU A 37 5.83 -9.47 -4.57
CA LEU A 37 5.80 -8.02 -4.48
C LEU A 37 6.42 -7.56 -3.15
N HIS A 38 6.03 -8.13 -2.01
CA HIS A 38 6.59 -7.81 -0.70
C HIS A 38 8.10 -8.05 -0.64
N LYS A 39 8.56 -9.19 -1.17
CA LYS A 39 9.99 -9.51 -1.24
C LYS A 39 10.74 -8.45 -2.04
N ASN A 40 10.20 -8.05 -3.19
CA ASN A 40 10.85 -7.07 -4.05
C ASN A 40 10.83 -5.66 -3.44
N LEU A 41 9.72 -5.26 -2.81
CA LEU A 41 9.54 -3.94 -2.23
C LEU A 41 10.51 -3.68 -1.06
N ASN A 42 10.81 -4.71 -0.24
CA ASN A 42 11.64 -4.52 0.94
C ASN A 42 13.12 -4.91 0.74
N HIS A 43 13.44 -5.78 -0.22
CA HIS A 43 14.79 -6.33 -0.36
C HIS A 43 15.56 -5.85 -1.59
N THR A 44 14.92 -5.19 -2.55
CA THR A 44 15.63 -4.60 -3.71
C THR A 44 15.89 -3.11 -3.50
N PRO A 45 16.98 -2.55 -4.09
CA PRO A 45 17.20 -1.10 -4.07
C PRO A 45 16.04 -0.31 -4.68
N LEU A 46 15.46 -0.83 -5.77
CA LEU A 46 14.29 -0.21 -6.42
C LEU A 46 13.06 -0.25 -5.54
N GLY A 47 12.77 -1.38 -4.88
CA GLY A 47 11.67 -1.50 -3.94
C GLY A 47 11.79 -0.53 -2.76
N LYS A 48 12.99 -0.44 -2.17
CA LYS A 48 13.26 0.52 -1.10
C LYS A 48 13.05 1.95 -1.56
N LEU A 49 13.50 2.29 -2.77
CA LEU A 49 13.28 3.60 -3.37
C LEU A 49 11.79 3.90 -3.57
N LEU A 50 11.02 2.95 -4.11
CA LEU A 50 9.58 3.09 -4.27
C LEU A 50 8.87 3.26 -2.92
N GLY A 51 9.30 2.53 -1.88
CA GLY A 51 8.81 2.71 -0.52
C GLY A 51 9.11 4.11 0.03
N MET A 52 10.31 4.63 -0.19
CA MET A 52 10.66 6.00 0.18
C MET A 52 9.79 7.02 -0.55
N ILE A 53 9.59 6.86 -1.87
CA ILE A 53 8.74 7.75 -2.68
C ILE A 53 7.28 7.69 -2.20
N ALA A 54 6.77 6.51 -1.90
CA ALA A 54 5.39 6.32 -1.40
C ALA A 54 5.18 6.92 0.00
N ALA A 55 6.23 6.98 0.82
CA ALA A 55 6.20 7.60 2.14
C ALA A 55 6.32 9.13 2.09
N LEU A 56 6.74 9.70 0.96
CA LEU A 56 6.77 11.16 0.82
C LEU A 56 5.33 11.69 0.87
N PRO A 57 5.08 12.76 1.65
CA PRO A 57 3.78 13.40 1.64
C PRO A 57 3.47 13.88 0.22
N GLU A 58 2.21 13.77 -0.20
CA GLU A 58 1.78 14.30 -1.48
C GLU A 58 2.08 15.81 -1.53
N VAL A 59 3.12 16.17 -2.28
CA VAL A 59 3.49 17.58 -2.48
C VAL A 59 2.53 18.15 -3.51
N ARG A 60 1.41 18.69 -3.02
CA ARG A 60 0.48 19.46 -3.87
C ARG A 60 1.23 20.66 -4.43
N HIS A 61 1.33 20.72 -5.76
CA HIS A 61 2.07 21.78 -6.47
C HIS A 61 1.65 23.19 -6.02
N GLU A 62 0.37 23.37 -5.72
CA GLU A 62 -0.19 24.60 -5.15
C GLU A 62 0.47 25.02 -3.83
N LYS A 63 0.78 24.09 -2.93
CA LYS A 63 1.46 24.41 -1.65
C LYS A 63 2.87 24.92 -1.89
N VAL A 64 3.58 24.36 -2.85
CA VAL A 64 4.93 24.80 -3.22
C VAL A 64 4.89 26.19 -3.84
N LEU A 65 3.95 26.42 -4.77
CA LEU A 65 3.78 27.73 -5.39
C LEU A 65 3.41 28.81 -4.37
N ARG A 66 2.47 28.53 -3.47
CA ARG A 66 2.11 29.45 -2.38
C ARG A 66 3.28 29.71 -1.44
N ALA A 67 4.06 28.68 -1.08
CA ALA A 67 5.25 28.87 -0.25
C ALA A 67 6.28 29.75 -0.97
N ARG A 68 6.53 29.52 -2.26
CA ARG A 68 7.45 30.33 -3.06
C ARG A 68 7.01 31.79 -3.16
N ASP A 69 5.72 32.02 -3.40
CA ASP A 69 5.12 33.36 -3.45
C ASP A 69 5.25 34.09 -2.10
N ARG A 70 5.00 33.38 -0.98
CA ARG A 70 5.20 33.94 0.37
C ARG A 70 6.67 34.26 0.69
N ILE A 71 7.62 33.49 0.16
CA ILE A 71 9.06 33.79 0.25
C ILE A 71 9.38 35.05 -0.56
N GLU A 72 8.94 35.09 -1.83
CA GLU A 72 9.20 36.22 -2.74
C GLU A 72 8.59 37.53 -2.24
N THR A 73 7.43 37.47 -1.58
CA THR A 73 6.74 38.64 -1.01
C THR A 73 7.20 39.01 0.40
N GLY A 74 8.07 38.20 1.03
CA GLY A 74 8.60 38.46 2.38
C GLY A 74 7.62 38.18 3.52
N GLU A 75 6.50 37.51 3.28
CA GLU A 75 5.53 37.17 4.34
C GLU A 75 6.06 36.14 5.34
N ILE A 76 7.11 35.39 4.97
CA ILE A 76 7.73 34.37 5.84
C ILE A 76 8.61 35.00 6.93
N ASP A 77 9.03 36.27 6.79
CA ASP A 77 9.92 36.92 7.76
C ASP A 77 9.35 36.91 9.18
N LYS A 78 8.05 37.15 9.36
CA LYS A 78 7.43 37.18 10.70
C LYS A 78 7.36 35.80 11.37
N ASP A 79 7.08 34.77 10.58
CA ASP A 79 7.05 33.38 11.06
C ASP A 79 8.47 32.90 11.36
N LEU A 80 9.45 33.36 10.58
CA LEU A 80 10.87 33.09 10.75
C LEU A 80 11.43 33.79 12.00
N ASP A 81 11.12 35.07 12.21
CA ASP A 81 11.53 35.83 13.40
C ASP A 81 11.04 35.13 14.67
N ALA A 82 9.77 34.74 14.72
CA ALA A 82 9.20 34.04 15.86
C ALA A 82 9.77 32.61 16.06
N ALA A 83 10.25 31.96 15.00
CA ALA A 83 10.93 30.67 15.09
C ALA A 83 12.38 30.84 15.56
N MET A 84 13.07 31.89 15.10
CA MET A 84 14.41 32.25 15.53
C MET A 84 14.43 32.65 17.00
N ASP A 85 13.45 33.44 17.46
CA ASP A 85 13.32 33.82 18.87
C ASP A 85 13.21 32.58 19.78
N ARG A 86 12.38 31.60 19.40
CA ARG A 86 12.25 30.33 20.14
C ARG A 86 13.52 29.50 20.13
N MET A 87 14.19 29.38 18.98
CA MET A 87 15.46 28.68 18.90
C MET A 87 16.55 29.33 19.77
N LEU A 88 16.58 30.67 19.81
CA LEU A 88 17.51 31.42 20.65
C LEU A 88 17.19 31.23 22.13
N GLU A 89 15.92 31.22 22.51
CA GLU A 89 15.48 30.96 23.89
C GLU A 89 15.89 29.55 24.35
N ASP A 90 15.68 28.52 23.52
CA ASP A 90 16.10 27.14 23.80
C ASP A 90 17.62 26.97 23.90
N LEU A 91 18.41 27.78 23.19
CA LEU A 91 19.88 27.72 23.21
C LEU A 91 20.50 28.48 24.40
N LEU A 92 19.77 29.46 24.95
CA LEU A 92 20.23 30.30 26.05
C LEU A 92 19.72 29.83 27.42
N SER A 93 18.81 28.84 27.45
CA SER A 93 18.34 28.14 28.65
C SER A 93 19.25 26.97 29.05
#